data_AF-A0A922HVW7-F1
#
_entry.id   AF-A0A922HVW7-F1
#
_cell.length_a   1.000
_cell.length_b   1.000
_cell.length_c   1.000
_cell.angle_alpha   90.00
_cell.angle_beta   90.00
_cell.angle_gamma   90.00
#
_symmetry.space_group_name_H-M   'P 1'
#
loop_
_entity.id
_entity.type
_entity.pdbx_description
1 polymer ?
#
loop_
_entity_poly.entity_id
_entity_poly.type
_entity_poly.pdbx_seq_one_letter_code
_entity_poly.pdbx_strand_id
1 'polypeptide(L)'
;MWSLDLVIHSLGCVYLYTYNEMQTEIYETRPLNLHKSISLYKKESAKLSKKKYKSPYGIKRKSCFDGLGVNIFQISPPDPFHDIVEWFEPRISQILLKSASVSRTQIKNKIQQINWINGPVKVKEDFSLKGKGTQKFEFLVRMMEIFPEWIEFPPEIYLSLRKCRLQFHITQKAISSVHEAHKNIFELDSKNQKLQNFMTKFVNSIYLQKKFSENLPTYVKSEELKLTNGKKYHYIGIEKILKTHIIDDNLIRNIFDENQENLSEYVRKNGYQNKLRIVLSGDDFGVSNPIGGAERKLFALYMDTDNAKIYNTKANQLPLVLLCERSHITDLNELFSPVKRDLKRLMDNGITVQYNGIERKLEICLAYVLADNLGVCEMLGMKRNFSKGFICRYCGLTYNEMQTEIYETRSLNLHKSI
;
A
#
# COMPACT_ATOMS: atom_id res chain seq x y z
N MET A 1 27.14 -3.02 21.99
CA MET A 1 26.06 -3.71 22.72
C MET A 1 24.94 -2.69 22.80
N TRP A 2 23.85 -2.89 22.06
CA TRP A 2 22.74 -1.93 21.99
C TRP A 2 21.90 -2.11 23.26
N SER A 3 21.55 -1.03 23.97
CA SER A 3 20.65 -1.16 25.14
C SER A 3 19.27 -1.61 24.65
N LEU A 4 18.63 -2.49 25.42
CA LEU A 4 17.28 -2.99 25.17
C LEU A 4 16.27 -1.84 24.96
N ASP A 5 16.53 -0.70 25.61
CA ASP A 5 15.78 0.55 25.47
C ASP A 5 15.76 1.08 24.03
N LEU A 6 16.84 0.93 23.26
CA LEU A 6 16.91 1.41 21.87
C LEU A 6 16.05 0.57 20.91
N VAL A 7 15.92 -0.72 21.21
CA VAL A 7 15.05 -1.67 20.48
C VAL A 7 13.59 -1.45 20.87
N ILE A 8 13.30 -1.17 22.14
CA ILE A 8 11.98 -0.80 22.64
C ILE A 8 11.55 0.57 22.09
N HIS A 9 12.47 1.52 21.89
CA HIS A 9 12.15 2.85 21.33
C HIS A 9 11.87 2.81 19.82
N SER A 10 12.58 1.95 19.08
CA SER A 10 12.29 1.70 17.66
C SER A 10 11.04 0.83 17.46
N LEU A 11 10.71 -0.05 18.42
CA LEU A 11 9.38 -0.67 18.57
C LEU A 11 8.30 0.40 18.84
N GLY A 12 8.55 1.39 19.70
CA GLY A 12 7.61 2.48 19.99
C GLY A 12 7.27 3.33 18.76
N CYS A 13 8.26 3.62 17.91
CA CYS A 13 8.07 4.34 16.64
C CYS A 13 7.26 3.57 15.58
N VAL A 14 7.13 2.25 15.75
CA VAL A 14 6.58 1.34 14.73
C VAL A 14 5.31 0.62 15.21
N TYR A 15 5.11 0.49 16.54
CA TYR A 15 4.11 -0.39 17.15
C TYR A 15 3.20 0.25 18.22
N LEU A 16 3.43 1.48 18.68
CA LEU A 16 2.60 2.12 19.72
C LEU A 16 1.77 3.29 19.16
N TYR A 17 0.77 3.02 18.32
CA TYR A 17 -0.42 3.87 18.20
C TYR A 17 -1.62 3.05 17.68
N THR A 18 -1.97 1.99 18.41
CA THR A 18 -3.34 1.49 18.42
C THR A 18 -4.16 2.32 19.41
N TYR A 19 -4.84 3.30 18.83
CA TYR A 19 -6.19 3.78 19.15
C TYR A 19 -6.63 4.25 20.55
N ASN A 20 -5.91 4.14 21.69
CA ASN A 20 -6.53 4.71 22.93
C ASN A 20 -5.70 5.25 24.11
N GLU A 21 -4.37 5.19 24.19
CA GLU A 21 -3.69 5.73 25.39
C GLU A 21 -2.36 6.41 25.06
N MET A 22 -2.24 7.70 25.40
CA MET A 22 -1.17 8.27 26.25
C MET A 22 -1.15 9.82 26.17
N GLN A 23 -1.35 10.45 27.32
CA GLN A 23 -1.24 11.90 27.57
C GLN A 23 0.20 12.31 27.94
N THR A 24 0.50 13.62 27.72
CA THR A 24 1.64 14.45 28.24
C THR A 24 3.08 13.91 28.02
N GLU A 25 4.10 14.63 27.56
CA GLU A 25 4.56 16.02 27.74
C GLU A 25 5.48 16.44 26.55
N ILE A 26 5.85 17.71 26.53
CA ILE A 26 6.41 18.50 25.41
C ILE A 26 7.89 18.19 25.13
N TYR A 27 8.24 17.90 23.87
CA TYR A 27 9.61 18.03 23.33
C TYR A 27 9.59 18.53 21.88
N GLU A 28 10.47 19.49 21.56
CA GLU A 28 10.58 20.16 20.26
C GLU A 28 11.09 19.22 19.15
N THR A 29 10.47 19.29 17.97
CA THR A 29 10.59 18.30 16.89
C THR A 29 10.99 18.96 15.57
N ARG A 30 11.85 18.34 14.72
CA ARG A 30 11.76 18.68 13.29
C ARG A 30 10.41 18.21 12.77
N PRO A 31 9.70 19.02 11.98
CA PRO A 31 8.41 18.64 11.42
C PRO A 31 8.56 17.37 10.60
N LEU A 32 7.68 16.38 10.85
CA LEU A 32 7.50 15.26 9.92
C LEU A 32 7.35 15.86 8.51
N ASN A 33 7.94 15.22 7.51
CA ASN A 33 7.73 15.57 6.12
C ASN A 33 6.24 15.59 5.75
N LEU A 34 5.40 14.74 6.36
CA LEU A 34 3.94 14.78 6.20
C LEU A 34 3.37 16.18 6.57
N HIS A 35 4.04 16.94 7.43
CA HIS A 35 3.68 18.32 7.79
C HIS A 35 4.34 19.38 6.90
N LYS A 36 5.18 18.99 5.92
CA LYS A 36 5.78 19.96 4.99
C LYS A 36 4.71 20.48 4.06
N SER A 37 4.59 21.79 3.93
CA SER A 37 3.58 22.39 3.08
C SER A 37 3.81 22.15 1.58
N ILE A 38 2.72 22.27 0.81
CA ILE A 38 2.74 22.32 -0.66
C ILE A 38 3.75 23.36 -1.17
N SER A 39 3.91 24.48 -0.45
CA SER A 39 4.85 25.54 -0.82
C SER A 39 6.31 25.05 -0.84
N LEU A 40 6.68 24.17 0.09
CA LEU A 40 8.02 23.58 0.12
C LEU A 40 8.23 22.66 -1.07
N TYR A 41 7.26 21.78 -1.37
CA TYR A 41 7.35 20.94 -2.56
C TYR A 41 7.48 21.77 -3.84
N LYS A 42 6.69 22.86 -3.99
CA LYS A 42 6.81 23.78 -5.13
C LYS A 42 8.22 24.40 -5.22
N LYS A 43 8.78 24.86 -4.11
CA LYS A 43 10.15 25.40 -4.04
C LYS A 43 11.19 24.35 -4.44
N GLU A 44 11.03 23.11 -3.99
CA GLU A 44 11.95 22.01 -4.31
C GLU A 44 11.83 21.58 -5.78
N SER A 45 10.61 21.41 -6.27
CA SER A 45 10.30 21.07 -7.67
C SER A 45 10.86 22.10 -8.64
N ALA A 46 10.77 23.40 -8.32
CA ALA A 46 11.34 24.47 -9.13
C ALA A 46 12.87 24.41 -9.26
N LYS A 47 13.58 23.86 -8.26
CA LYS A 47 15.04 23.70 -8.28
C LYS A 47 15.51 22.48 -9.09
N LEU A 48 14.63 21.52 -9.39
CA LEU A 48 14.99 20.28 -10.11
C LEU A 48 15.46 20.53 -11.54
N SER A 49 15.09 21.67 -12.14
CA SER A 49 15.60 22.08 -13.47
C SER A 49 17.11 22.38 -13.48
N LYS A 50 17.72 22.58 -12.31
CA LYS A 50 19.15 22.88 -12.18
C LYS A 50 19.96 21.58 -12.18
N LYS A 51 20.76 21.33 -13.23
CA LYS A 51 21.58 20.10 -13.45
C LYS A 51 22.37 19.57 -12.23
N LYS A 52 22.79 20.43 -11.29
CA LYS A 52 23.59 20.04 -10.12
C LYS A 52 22.79 19.93 -8.81
N TYR A 53 21.50 20.24 -8.81
CA TYR A 53 20.70 20.22 -7.58
C TYR A 53 20.40 18.79 -7.12
N LYS A 54 20.71 18.51 -5.85
CA LYS A 54 20.29 17.27 -5.19
C LYS A 54 19.31 17.65 -4.09
N SER A 55 18.04 17.27 -4.26
CA SER A 55 17.05 17.54 -3.22
C SER A 55 17.42 16.80 -1.93
N PRO A 56 17.42 17.47 -0.77
CA PRO A 56 17.63 16.82 0.52
C PRO A 56 16.52 15.80 0.84
N TYR A 57 15.37 15.89 0.17
CA TYR A 57 14.24 14.99 0.36
C TYR A 57 14.19 13.85 -0.66
N GLY A 58 15.28 13.63 -1.41
CA GLY A 58 15.37 12.55 -2.38
C GLY A 58 14.49 12.74 -3.62
N ILE A 59 13.89 13.92 -3.81
CA ILE A 59 13.10 14.24 -5.01
C ILE A 59 14.05 14.34 -6.22
N LYS A 60 13.73 13.59 -7.28
CA LYS A 60 14.51 13.49 -8.52
C LYS A 60 13.80 14.06 -9.72
N ARG A 61 12.47 13.96 -9.74
CA ARG A 61 11.60 14.48 -10.79
C ARG A 61 10.30 14.99 -10.17
N LYS A 62 9.50 15.68 -10.97
CA LYS A 62 8.14 16.05 -10.58
C LYS A 62 7.30 14.80 -10.33
N SER A 63 6.44 14.87 -9.33
CA SER A 63 5.44 13.83 -9.05
C SER A 63 4.43 13.74 -10.19
N CYS A 64 3.90 12.54 -10.41
CA CYS A 64 2.74 12.29 -11.29
C CYS A 64 1.51 13.13 -10.90
N PHE A 65 1.46 13.61 -9.66
CA PHE A 65 0.37 14.42 -9.09
C PHE A 65 0.72 15.92 -9.00
N ASP A 66 1.86 16.35 -9.56
CA ASP A 66 2.25 17.75 -9.63
C ASP A 66 1.14 18.60 -10.29
N GLY A 67 0.82 19.77 -9.75
CA GLY A 67 -0.22 20.65 -10.31
C GLY A 67 -1.66 20.32 -9.91
N LEU A 68 -1.90 19.25 -9.13
CA LEU A 68 -3.22 19.00 -8.53
C LEU A 68 -3.48 19.84 -7.26
N GLY A 69 -2.51 20.63 -6.81
CA GLY A 69 -2.61 21.35 -5.53
C GLY A 69 -2.52 20.43 -4.31
N VAL A 70 -2.12 19.17 -4.50
CA VAL A 70 -1.93 18.21 -3.41
C VAL A 70 -0.53 18.30 -2.83
N ASN A 71 -0.43 17.96 -1.54
CA ASN A 71 0.83 17.81 -0.87
C ASN A 71 1.34 16.38 -1.03
N ILE A 72 2.37 16.20 -1.84
CA ILE A 72 2.92 14.86 -2.13
C ILE A 72 3.45 14.14 -0.88
N PHE A 73 3.79 14.88 0.17
CA PHE A 73 4.23 14.28 1.42
C PHE A 73 3.07 13.77 2.26
N GLN A 74 1.86 14.31 2.09
CA GLN A 74 0.66 13.94 2.86
C GLN A 74 -0.09 12.76 2.25
N ILE A 75 -0.20 12.72 0.93
CA ILE A 75 -1.05 11.76 0.23
C ILE A 75 -0.48 10.34 0.19
N SER A 76 0.65 10.03 0.82
CA SER A 76 1.26 8.69 0.70
C SER A 76 1.55 8.08 2.08
N PRO A 77 0.57 7.41 2.73
CA PRO A 77 0.75 6.72 4.01
C PRO A 77 1.99 5.82 3.99
N PRO A 78 2.62 5.51 5.15
CA PRO A 78 3.68 4.53 5.17
C PRO A 78 3.07 3.19 4.76
N ASP A 79 3.89 2.29 4.24
CA ASP A 79 3.49 0.89 4.14
C ASP A 79 4.04 0.21 5.40
N PRO A 80 3.32 0.28 6.55
CA PRO A 80 3.84 -0.23 7.80
C PRO A 80 4.15 -1.71 7.68
N PHE A 81 3.39 -2.49 6.91
CA PHE A 81 3.68 -3.90 6.70
C PHE A 81 5.03 -4.07 5.97
N HIS A 82 5.26 -3.39 4.87
CA HIS A 82 6.53 -3.49 4.16
C HIS A 82 7.70 -2.89 4.96
N ASP A 83 7.49 -1.79 5.67
CA ASP A 83 8.51 -1.16 6.52
C ASP A 83 8.86 -2.05 7.74
N ILE A 84 7.87 -2.69 8.35
CA ILE A 84 8.05 -3.60 9.48
C ILE A 84 8.73 -4.88 8.99
N VAL A 85 8.11 -5.54 8.03
CA VAL A 85 8.46 -6.91 7.65
C VAL A 85 9.73 -6.97 6.81
N GLU A 86 10.02 -5.95 6.01
CA GLU A 86 11.24 -5.97 5.20
C GLU A 86 12.47 -5.40 5.89
N TRP A 87 12.29 -4.55 6.91
CA TRP A 87 13.38 -3.81 7.57
C TRP A 87 13.48 -4.07 9.06
N PHE A 88 12.39 -3.87 9.81
CA PHE A 88 12.41 -3.98 11.26
C PHE A 88 12.55 -5.44 11.74
N GLU A 89 11.64 -6.31 11.32
CA GLU A 89 11.60 -7.71 11.74
C GLU A 89 12.85 -8.52 11.37
N PRO A 90 13.46 -8.34 10.19
CA PRO A 90 14.72 -8.99 9.87
C PRO A 90 15.86 -8.54 10.77
N ARG A 91 15.84 -7.28 11.22
CA ARG A 91 16.86 -6.73 12.12
C ARG A 91 16.70 -7.25 13.53
N ILE A 92 15.47 -7.34 14.02
CA ILE A 92 15.16 -8.00 15.31
C ILE A 92 15.58 -9.47 15.27
N SER A 93 15.20 -10.19 14.21
CA SER A 93 15.64 -11.59 14.00
C SER A 93 17.16 -11.70 14.02
N GLN A 94 17.86 -10.80 13.33
CA GLN A 94 19.33 -10.77 13.31
C GLN A 94 19.94 -10.52 14.70
N ILE A 95 19.35 -9.62 15.51
CA ILE A 95 19.80 -9.35 16.88
C ILE A 95 19.59 -10.58 17.76
N LEU A 96 18.40 -11.20 17.69
CA LEU A 96 18.06 -12.37 18.49
C LEU A 96 18.94 -13.58 18.15
N LEU A 97 19.22 -13.81 16.87
CA LEU A 97 20.15 -14.86 16.44
C LEU A 97 21.56 -14.63 16.95
N LYS A 98 22.03 -13.36 16.98
CA LYS A 98 23.35 -13.00 17.53
C LYS A 98 23.41 -13.15 19.04
N SER A 99 22.36 -12.76 19.76
CA SER A 99 22.33 -12.84 21.22
C SER A 99 22.21 -14.27 21.74
N ALA A 100 21.61 -15.16 20.97
CA ALA A 100 21.43 -16.56 21.35
C ALA A 100 22.67 -17.44 21.09
N SER A 101 23.78 -16.87 20.60
CA SER A 101 25.04 -17.59 20.35
C SER A 101 24.90 -18.86 19.50
N VAL A 102 23.89 -18.92 18.63
CA VAL A 102 23.57 -20.11 17.83
C VAL A 102 24.48 -20.16 16.60
N SER A 103 25.06 -21.34 16.32
CA SER A 103 25.85 -21.54 15.11
C SER A 103 24.97 -21.56 13.86
N ARG A 104 25.52 -21.12 12.72
CA ARG A 104 24.78 -21.14 11.43
C ARG A 104 24.32 -22.54 11.03
N THR A 105 25.13 -23.55 11.33
CA THR A 105 24.80 -24.94 11.01
C THR A 105 23.56 -25.38 11.77
N GLN A 106 23.45 -25.02 13.05
CA GLN A 106 22.25 -25.28 13.86
C GLN A 106 21.03 -24.56 13.30
N ILE A 107 21.16 -23.27 12.93
CA ILE A 107 20.06 -22.49 12.34
C ILE A 107 19.59 -23.12 11.02
N LYS A 108 20.53 -23.47 10.13
CA LYS A 108 20.21 -24.06 8.83
C LYS A 108 19.49 -25.40 8.99
N ASN A 109 19.96 -26.25 9.90
CA ASN A 109 19.33 -27.54 10.20
C ASN A 109 17.91 -27.35 10.77
N LYS A 110 17.74 -26.42 11.71
CA LYS A 110 16.43 -26.11 12.32
C LYS A 110 15.45 -25.51 11.29
N ILE A 111 15.90 -24.62 10.40
CA ILE A 111 15.08 -24.09 9.29
C ILE A 111 14.63 -25.22 8.34
N GLN A 112 15.50 -26.18 8.05
CA GLN A 112 15.18 -27.29 7.14
C GLN A 112 14.15 -28.27 7.71
N GLN A 113 14.01 -28.34 9.04
CA GLN A 113 13.04 -29.19 9.72
C GLN A 113 11.62 -28.60 9.73
N ILE A 114 11.47 -27.35 9.29
CA ILE A 114 10.22 -26.61 9.31
C ILE A 114 9.53 -26.67 7.94
N ASN A 115 8.24 -27.00 7.93
CA ASN A 115 7.39 -26.91 6.75
C ASN A 115 6.93 -25.47 6.52
N TRP A 116 7.65 -24.72 5.68
CA TRP A 116 7.38 -23.31 5.38
C TRP A 116 6.18 -23.12 4.47
N ILE A 117 5.32 -22.15 4.77
CA ILE A 117 4.16 -21.75 3.96
C ILE A 117 4.63 -20.99 2.71
N ASN A 118 5.55 -20.03 2.88
CA ASN A 118 6.06 -19.20 1.79
C ASN A 118 7.45 -19.61 1.29
N GLY A 119 7.93 -20.80 1.70
CA GLY A 119 9.30 -21.26 1.49
C GLY A 119 10.31 -20.65 2.48
N PRO A 120 11.47 -21.30 2.69
CA PRO A 120 12.43 -20.91 3.73
C PRO A 120 13.15 -19.60 3.42
N VAL A 121 13.36 -18.78 4.45
CA VAL A 121 14.24 -17.61 4.37
C VAL A 121 15.72 -18.03 4.36
N LYS A 122 16.57 -17.28 3.68
CA LYS A 122 18.03 -17.49 3.72
C LYS A 122 18.66 -16.61 4.80
N VAL A 123 19.44 -17.21 5.70
CA VAL A 123 20.22 -16.47 6.70
C VAL A 123 21.65 -16.26 6.17
N LYS A 124 22.09 -15.00 6.08
CA LYS A 124 23.44 -14.63 5.63
C LYS A 124 24.48 -14.76 6.73
N GLU A 125 25.71 -14.45 6.34
CA GLU A 125 26.87 -14.56 7.20
C GLU A 125 26.79 -13.73 8.48
N ASP A 126 26.29 -12.52 8.34
CA ASP A 126 26.08 -11.56 9.42
C ASP A 126 24.77 -11.80 10.18
N PHE A 127 24.09 -12.93 9.95
CA PHE A 127 22.73 -13.26 10.41
C PHE A 127 21.61 -12.39 9.80
N SER A 128 21.89 -11.60 8.74
CA SER A 128 20.82 -10.87 8.04
C SER A 128 19.93 -11.84 7.24
N LEU A 129 18.62 -11.57 7.19
CA LEU A 129 17.67 -12.40 6.46
C LEU A 129 17.53 -11.96 5.00
N LYS A 130 17.52 -12.92 4.08
CA LYS A 130 17.27 -12.75 2.65
C LYS A 130 16.06 -13.58 2.23
N GLY A 131 15.02 -12.91 1.79
CA GLY A 131 13.74 -13.48 1.35
C GLY A 131 12.71 -12.37 1.14
N LYS A 132 11.52 -12.73 0.65
CA LYS A 132 10.35 -11.84 0.58
C LYS A 132 9.90 -11.42 1.98
N GLY A 133 9.18 -10.32 2.10
CA GLY A 133 8.61 -9.88 3.37
C GLY A 133 7.88 -11.00 4.12
N THR A 134 6.92 -11.66 3.47
CA THR A 134 6.16 -12.77 4.08
C THR A 134 7.04 -13.91 4.61
N GLN A 135 8.16 -14.22 3.95
CA GLN A 135 9.12 -15.23 4.42
C GLN A 135 9.89 -14.77 5.67
N LYS A 136 10.22 -13.48 5.75
CA LYS A 136 10.89 -12.88 6.91
C LYS A 136 9.94 -12.80 8.12
N PHE A 137 8.68 -12.42 7.89
CA PHE A 137 7.63 -12.43 8.90
C PHE A 137 7.41 -13.85 9.44
N GLU A 138 7.23 -14.82 8.54
CA GLU A 138 7.06 -16.23 8.92
C GLU A 138 8.26 -16.73 9.72
N PHE A 139 9.48 -16.35 9.34
CA PHE A 139 10.69 -16.71 10.10
C PHE A 139 10.67 -16.15 11.51
N LEU A 140 10.34 -14.87 11.69
CA LEU A 140 10.24 -14.23 13.01
C LEU A 140 9.19 -14.94 13.88
N VAL A 141 8.00 -15.19 13.32
CA VAL A 141 6.87 -15.83 14.02
C VAL A 141 7.21 -17.25 14.45
N ARG A 142 8.00 -17.98 13.64
CA ARG A 142 8.37 -19.37 13.90
C ARG A 142 9.68 -19.51 14.66
N MET A 143 10.29 -18.43 15.15
CA MET A 143 11.53 -18.55 15.92
C MET A 143 11.39 -19.40 17.18
N MET A 144 10.22 -19.50 17.82
CA MET A 144 10.00 -20.46 18.91
C MET A 144 9.99 -21.93 18.46
N GLU A 145 9.56 -22.21 17.24
CA GLU A 145 9.62 -23.57 16.67
C GLU A 145 11.05 -23.90 16.26
N ILE A 146 11.79 -22.89 15.79
CA ILE A 146 13.23 -23.01 15.48
C ILE A 146 14.03 -23.18 16.79
N PHE A 147 13.68 -22.45 17.85
CA PHE A 147 14.34 -22.45 19.15
C PHE A 147 13.34 -22.81 20.27
N PRO A 148 12.96 -24.11 20.39
CA PRO A 148 12.07 -24.56 21.46
C PRO A 148 12.58 -24.20 22.86
N GLU A 149 13.90 -24.09 23.03
CA GLU A 149 14.55 -23.62 24.26
C GLU A 149 14.09 -22.21 24.70
N TRP A 150 13.59 -21.38 23.79
CA TRP A 150 13.04 -20.05 24.11
C TRP A 150 11.60 -20.09 24.64
N ILE A 151 10.97 -21.27 24.71
CA ILE A 151 9.65 -21.45 25.34
C ILE A 151 9.76 -21.22 26.85
N GLU A 152 10.83 -21.72 27.48
CA GLU A 152 11.03 -21.63 28.93
C GLU A 152 11.69 -20.31 29.33
N PHE A 153 12.55 -19.75 28.47
CA PHE A 153 13.25 -18.47 28.70
C PHE A 153 13.16 -17.56 27.46
N PRO A 154 11.98 -16.98 27.17
CA PRO A 154 11.80 -16.14 26.00
C PRO A 154 12.58 -14.82 26.14
N PRO A 155 13.32 -14.39 25.11
CA PRO A 155 13.89 -13.04 25.08
C PRO A 155 12.80 -11.98 25.29
N GLU A 156 13.01 -10.94 26.10
CA GLU A 156 11.99 -9.91 26.39
C GLU A 156 11.41 -9.24 25.13
N ILE A 157 12.25 -9.05 24.10
CA ILE A 157 11.84 -8.53 22.78
C ILE A 157 10.82 -9.46 22.10
N TYR A 158 10.93 -10.78 22.30
CA TYR A 158 10.01 -11.77 21.74
C TYR A 158 8.63 -11.75 22.43
N LEU A 159 8.60 -11.55 23.75
CA LEU A 159 7.34 -11.38 24.50
C LEU A 159 6.53 -10.17 24.03
N SER A 160 7.21 -9.07 23.68
CA SER A 160 6.59 -7.85 23.13
C SER A 160 5.98 -8.08 21.74
N LEU A 161 6.64 -8.86 20.88
CA LEU A 161 6.13 -9.23 19.55
C LEU A 161 4.95 -10.21 19.61
N ARG A 162 4.88 -11.08 20.63
CA ARG A 162 3.75 -12.02 20.80
C ARG A 162 2.44 -11.29 21.12
N LYS A 163 2.48 -10.18 21.87
CA LYS A 163 1.30 -9.34 22.13
C LYS A 163 0.75 -8.73 20.82
N CYS A 164 1.63 -8.36 19.90
CA CYS A 164 1.27 -7.82 18.59
C CYS A 164 0.53 -8.85 17.71
N ARG A 165 0.95 -10.12 17.73
CA ARG A 165 0.32 -11.23 16.98
C ARG A 165 -1.16 -11.45 17.33
N LEU A 166 -1.56 -11.20 18.58
CA LEU A 166 -2.95 -11.36 19.02
C LEU A 166 -3.87 -10.27 18.47
N GLN A 167 -3.35 -9.10 18.10
CA GLN A 167 -4.14 -8.00 17.52
C GLN A 167 -4.31 -8.10 16.00
N PHE A 168 -3.48 -8.87 15.28
CA PHE A 168 -3.49 -8.88 13.81
C PHE A 168 -4.28 -10.01 13.14
N HIS A 169 -4.81 -11.02 13.85
CA HIS A 169 -5.69 -12.10 13.33
C HIS A 169 -5.61 -12.41 11.81
N ILE A 170 -4.40 -12.67 11.30
CA ILE A 170 -4.20 -13.09 9.92
C ILE A 170 -4.32 -14.62 9.84
N THR A 171 -5.36 -15.03 9.12
CA THR A 171 -5.57 -16.30 8.40
C THR A 171 -5.85 -17.60 9.16
N GLN A 172 -7.11 -18.04 9.03
CA GLN A 172 -7.45 -19.44 8.68
C GLN A 172 -8.85 -19.53 8.05
N LYS A 173 -9.80 -18.66 8.45
CA LYS A 173 -11.18 -18.66 7.95
C LYS A 173 -11.34 -18.34 6.44
N ALA A 174 -10.42 -17.59 5.83
CA ALA A 174 -10.54 -17.18 4.42
C ALA A 174 -10.27 -18.31 3.41
N ILE A 175 -9.55 -19.36 3.80
CA ILE A 175 -9.18 -20.48 2.92
C ILE A 175 -10.34 -21.51 2.86
N SER A 176 -11.04 -21.71 3.97
CA SER A 176 -12.15 -22.66 4.07
C SER A 176 -13.39 -22.22 3.27
N SER A 177 -13.69 -20.92 3.25
CA SER A 177 -14.88 -20.36 2.58
C SER A 177 -14.84 -20.39 1.05
N VAL A 178 -13.66 -20.47 0.44
CA VAL A 178 -13.51 -20.56 -1.04
C VAL A 178 -13.72 -22.01 -1.52
N HIS A 179 -13.32 -23.00 -0.72
CA HIS A 179 -13.47 -24.41 -1.05
C HIS A 179 -14.93 -24.87 -1.01
N GLU A 180 -15.72 -24.35 -0.06
CA GLU A 180 -17.15 -24.66 0.09
C GLU A 180 -18.02 -23.98 -0.97
N ALA A 181 -17.68 -22.75 -1.36
CA ALA A 181 -18.38 -22.04 -2.43
C ALA A 181 -18.15 -22.66 -3.82
N HIS A 182 -16.98 -23.27 -4.06
CA HIS A 182 -16.68 -23.95 -5.32
C HIS A 182 -17.40 -25.31 -5.47
N LYS A 183 -17.72 -25.98 -4.36
CA LYS A 183 -18.42 -27.28 -4.40
C LYS A 183 -19.90 -27.13 -4.80
N ASN A 184 -20.57 -26.08 -4.32
CA ASN A 184 -22.00 -25.87 -4.58
C ASN A 184 -22.32 -25.40 -6.01
N ILE A 185 -21.35 -24.81 -6.74
CA ILE A 185 -21.56 -24.35 -8.12
C ILE A 185 -21.49 -25.51 -9.13
N PHE A 186 -20.69 -26.55 -8.84
CA PHE A 186 -20.52 -27.68 -9.76
C PHE A 186 -21.62 -28.75 -9.63
N GLU A 187 -22.31 -28.84 -8.49
CA GLU A 187 -23.37 -29.85 -8.28
C GLU A 187 -24.72 -29.48 -8.92
N LEU A 188 -24.94 -28.20 -9.28
CA LEU A 188 -26.19 -27.73 -9.88
C LEU A 188 -26.23 -27.82 -11.43
N ASP A 189 -25.10 -28.06 -12.11
CA ASP A 189 -24.97 -27.84 -13.57
C ASP A 189 -24.81 -29.13 -14.42
N SER A 190 -24.94 -30.30 -13.80
CA SER A 190 -24.69 -31.60 -14.48
C SER A 190 -25.86 -32.13 -15.33
N LYS A 191 -27.02 -31.45 -15.35
CA LYS A 191 -28.25 -31.95 -16.01
C LYS A 191 -28.67 -31.20 -17.28
N ASN A 192 -27.97 -30.15 -17.72
CA ASN A 192 -28.36 -29.38 -18.90
C ASN A 192 -27.26 -29.31 -19.98
N GLN A 193 -27.24 -30.33 -20.85
CA GLN A 193 -26.29 -30.44 -21.96
C GLN A 193 -26.26 -29.18 -22.86
N LYS A 194 -27.40 -28.49 -23.02
CA LYS A 194 -27.48 -27.25 -23.82
C LYS A 194 -26.73 -26.10 -23.13
N LEU A 195 -26.85 -26.00 -21.80
CA LEU A 195 -26.14 -25.00 -21.00
C LEU A 195 -24.63 -25.26 -21.02
N GLN A 196 -24.18 -26.50 -20.88
CA GLN A 196 -22.75 -26.84 -20.97
C GLN A 196 -22.16 -26.53 -22.35
N ASN A 197 -22.90 -26.84 -23.42
CA ASN A 197 -22.47 -26.51 -24.78
C ASN A 197 -22.39 -24.99 -24.99
N PHE A 198 -23.34 -24.23 -24.43
CA PHE A 198 -23.31 -22.77 -24.46
C PHE A 198 -22.12 -22.21 -23.65
N MET A 199 -21.91 -22.67 -22.42
CA MET A 199 -20.82 -22.25 -21.55
C MET A 199 -19.46 -22.56 -22.19
N THR A 200 -19.30 -23.73 -22.79
CA THR A 200 -18.08 -24.10 -23.54
C THR A 200 -17.86 -23.16 -24.72
N LYS A 201 -18.91 -22.86 -25.51
CA LYS A 201 -18.82 -21.91 -26.62
C LYS A 201 -18.50 -20.49 -26.14
N PHE A 202 -19.05 -20.09 -25.01
CA PHE A 202 -18.83 -18.79 -24.38
C PHE A 202 -17.38 -18.65 -23.88
N VAL A 203 -16.88 -19.61 -23.09
CA VAL A 203 -15.52 -19.63 -22.53
C VAL A 203 -14.45 -19.69 -23.63
N ASN A 204 -14.76 -20.29 -24.78
CA ASN A 204 -13.82 -20.36 -25.91
C ASN A 204 -13.91 -19.16 -26.87
N SER A 205 -14.87 -18.24 -26.68
CA SER A 205 -15.07 -17.10 -27.58
C SER A 205 -14.81 -15.77 -26.88
N ILE A 206 -13.64 -15.17 -27.18
CA ILE A 206 -13.28 -13.81 -26.74
C ILE A 206 -14.34 -12.80 -27.20
N TYR A 207 -14.90 -12.99 -28.40
CA TYR A 207 -15.98 -12.15 -28.92
C TYR A 207 -17.23 -12.22 -28.04
N LEU A 208 -17.70 -13.42 -27.68
CA LEU A 208 -18.88 -13.59 -26.83
C LEU A 208 -18.63 -13.09 -25.40
N GLN A 209 -17.46 -13.36 -24.81
CA GLN A 209 -17.07 -12.82 -23.50
C GLN A 209 -17.05 -11.29 -23.49
N LYS A 210 -16.51 -10.68 -24.56
CA LYS A 210 -16.52 -9.23 -24.74
C LYS A 210 -17.94 -8.70 -24.87
N LYS A 211 -18.77 -9.30 -25.72
CA LYS A 211 -20.17 -8.88 -25.91
C LYS A 211 -21.01 -9.01 -24.65
N PHE A 212 -20.81 -10.10 -23.90
CA PHE A 212 -21.45 -10.29 -22.61
C PHE A 212 -21.01 -9.24 -21.60
N SER A 213 -19.70 -8.98 -21.50
CA SER A 213 -19.17 -7.93 -20.63
C SER A 213 -19.74 -6.56 -21.02
N GLU A 214 -19.78 -6.23 -22.32
CA GLU A 214 -20.35 -4.98 -22.84
C GLU A 214 -21.84 -4.79 -22.51
N ASN A 215 -22.58 -5.86 -22.22
CA ASN A 215 -23.99 -5.82 -21.84
C ASN A 215 -24.21 -5.73 -20.31
N LEU A 216 -23.16 -5.81 -19.49
CA LEU A 216 -23.30 -5.65 -18.06
C LEU A 216 -23.55 -4.18 -17.71
N PRO A 217 -24.50 -3.85 -16.80
CA PRO A 217 -24.77 -2.48 -16.39
C PRO A 217 -23.56 -1.82 -15.70
N THR A 218 -22.66 -2.64 -15.15
CA THR A 218 -21.42 -2.24 -14.51
C THR A 218 -20.25 -2.15 -15.48
N TYR A 219 -20.45 -2.31 -16.79
CA TYR A 219 -19.35 -2.27 -17.74
C TYR A 219 -18.91 -0.84 -18.03
N VAL A 220 -17.64 -0.55 -17.76
CA VAL A 220 -17.00 0.69 -18.18
C VAL A 220 -15.95 0.37 -19.23
N LYS A 221 -16.17 0.87 -20.45
CA LYS A 221 -15.24 0.67 -21.57
C LYS A 221 -13.92 1.41 -21.32
N SER A 222 -12.81 0.70 -21.48
CA SER A 222 -11.47 1.29 -21.47
C SER A 222 -11.13 1.98 -22.80
N GLU A 223 -10.29 3.01 -22.70
CA GLU A 223 -9.70 3.73 -23.81
C GLU A 223 -8.27 3.22 -24.03
N GLU A 224 -7.95 2.83 -25.26
CA GLU A 224 -6.58 2.49 -25.65
C GLU A 224 -5.83 3.78 -26.00
N LEU A 225 -4.80 4.10 -25.22
CA LEU A 225 -3.96 5.27 -25.39
C LEU A 225 -2.55 4.83 -25.80
N LYS A 226 -1.77 5.78 -26.32
CA LYS A 226 -0.38 5.55 -26.74
C LYS A 226 0.57 6.45 -25.96
N LEU A 227 1.71 5.88 -25.57
CA LEU A 227 2.87 6.60 -25.10
C LEU A 227 3.62 7.23 -26.28
N THR A 228 4.53 8.16 -26.00
CA THR A 228 5.40 8.88 -26.94
C THR A 228 6.29 7.91 -27.73
N ASN A 229 6.67 6.80 -27.12
CA ASN A 229 7.40 5.71 -27.75
C ASN A 229 6.51 4.78 -28.63
N GLY A 230 5.23 5.13 -28.83
CA GLY A 230 4.26 4.40 -29.64
C GLY A 230 3.63 3.18 -28.95
N LYS A 231 4.06 2.83 -27.73
CA LYS A 231 3.53 1.68 -26.99
C LYS A 231 2.16 1.99 -26.42
N LYS A 232 1.30 0.97 -26.38
CA LYS A 232 -0.10 1.09 -25.97
C LYS A 232 -0.28 0.86 -24.47
N TYR A 233 -1.28 1.49 -23.90
CA TYR A 233 -1.79 1.24 -22.55
C TYR A 233 -3.31 1.46 -22.51
N HIS A 234 -3.95 0.94 -21.47
CA HIS A 234 -5.39 1.08 -21.28
C HIS A 234 -5.68 2.00 -20.10
N TYR A 235 -6.66 2.88 -20.28
CA TYR A 235 -7.14 3.81 -19.28
C TYR A 235 -8.66 3.74 -19.16
N ILE A 236 -9.19 3.85 -17.95
CA ILE A 236 -10.62 3.98 -17.67
C ILE A 236 -10.83 5.31 -16.94
N GLY A 237 -11.70 6.15 -17.50
CA GLY A 237 -11.96 7.49 -16.95
C GLY A 237 -12.46 7.44 -15.51
N ILE A 238 -11.81 8.20 -14.62
CA ILE A 238 -12.10 8.19 -13.18
C ILE A 238 -13.57 8.54 -12.91
N GLU A 239 -14.10 9.55 -13.57
CA GLU A 239 -15.52 9.93 -13.40
C GLU A 239 -16.48 8.81 -13.80
N LYS A 240 -16.15 8.05 -14.85
CA LYS A 240 -16.97 6.91 -15.30
C LYS A 240 -16.96 5.82 -14.22
N ILE A 241 -15.79 5.51 -13.66
CA ILE A 241 -15.68 4.56 -12.54
C ILE A 241 -16.48 5.04 -11.34
N LEU A 242 -16.33 6.31 -10.96
CA LEU A 242 -17.02 6.86 -9.79
C LEU A 242 -18.53 6.72 -9.93
N LYS A 243 -19.11 7.12 -11.07
CA LYS A 243 -20.56 7.06 -11.30
C LYS A 243 -21.10 5.63 -11.44
N THR A 244 -20.29 4.68 -11.92
CA THR A 244 -20.76 3.31 -12.19
C THR A 244 -20.51 2.34 -11.03
N HIS A 245 -19.44 2.52 -10.25
CA HIS A 245 -18.96 1.52 -9.29
C HIS A 245 -18.83 1.98 -7.86
N ILE A 246 -18.73 3.29 -7.60
CA ILE A 246 -18.32 3.80 -6.28
C ILE A 246 -19.40 4.68 -5.65
N ILE A 247 -19.90 5.67 -6.37
CA ILE A 247 -20.88 6.62 -5.85
C ILE A 247 -22.25 5.94 -5.82
N ASP A 248 -22.72 5.69 -4.60
CA ASP A 248 -24.09 5.29 -4.30
C ASP A 248 -24.67 6.18 -3.19
N ASP A 249 -25.98 6.01 -2.92
CA ASP A 249 -26.68 6.80 -1.90
C ASP A 249 -26.10 6.64 -0.49
N ASN A 250 -25.54 5.46 -0.18
CA ASN A 250 -24.95 5.21 1.13
C ASN A 250 -23.64 5.96 1.30
N LEU A 251 -22.79 5.96 0.26
CA LEU A 251 -21.54 6.71 0.25
C LEU A 251 -21.81 8.21 0.32
N ILE A 252 -22.78 8.70 -0.46
CA ILE A 252 -23.19 10.11 -0.45
C ILE A 252 -23.62 10.53 0.97
N ARG A 253 -24.46 9.72 1.64
CA ARG A 253 -24.86 9.98 3.04
C ARG A 253 -23.68 9.95 3.98
N ASN A 254 -22.82 8.93 3.88
CA ASN A 254 -21.63 8.83 4.72
C ASN A 254 -20.75 10.08 4.62
N ILE A 255 -20.63 10.68 3.42
CA ILE A 255 -19.84 11.89 3.19
C ILE A 255 -20.52 13.14 3.76
N PHE A 256 -21.81 13.34 3.50
CA PHE A 256 -22.49 14.57 3.93
C PHE A 256 -22.86 14.57 5.42
N ASP A 257 -22.86 13.41 6.07
CA ASP A 257 -23.10 13.26 7.50
C ASP A 257 -21.78 13.25 8.32
N GLU A 258 -20.64 13.59 7.69
CA GLU A 258 -19.34 13.68 8.38
C GLU A 258 -19.33 14.84 9.40
N ASN A 259 -18.92 14.54 10.63
CA ASN A 259 -18.86 15.47 11.75
C ASN A 259 -17.54 15.29 12.53
N GLN A 260 -17.32 16.10 13.56
CA GLN A 260 -16.04 16.07 14.29
C GLN A 260 -15.78 14.76 15.04
N GLU A 261 -16.83 14.01 15.40
CA GLU A 261 -16.74 12.77 16.19
C GLU A 261 -16.44 11.56 15.32
N ASN A 262 -16.91 11.56 14.05
CA ASN A 262 -16.75 10.42 13.13
C ASN A 262 -15.58 10.59 12.14
N LEU A 263 -14.85 11.71 12.20
CA LEU A 263 -13.73 12.00 11.31
C LEU A 263 -12.37 11.82 11.96
N SER A 264 -11.48 11.16 11.25
CA SER A 264 -10.06 11.14 11.63
C SER A 264 -9.47 12.55 11.63
N GLU A 265 -8.50 12.78 12.51
CA GLU A 265 -7.80 14.06 12.56
C GLU A 265 -7.08 14.40 11.24
N TYR A 266 -6.64 13.38 10.50
CA TYR A 266 -6.08 13.56 9.16
C TYR A 266 -7.09 14.22 8.22
N VAL A 267 -8.33 13.73 8.17
CA VAL A 267 -9.39 14.31 7.32
C VAL A 267 -9.68 15.75 7.73
N ARG A 268 -9.79 16.01 9.04
CA ARG A 268 -10.07 17.35 9.58
C ARG A 268 -8.96 18.36 9.24
N LYS A 269 -7.70 18.01 9.50
CA LYS A 269 -6.55 18.91 9.30
C LYS A 269 -6.25 19.23 7.84
N ASN A 270 -6.63 18.33 6.92
CA ASN A 270 -6.40 18.54 5.49
C ASN A 270 -7.63 19.13 4.77
N GLY A 271 -8.71 19.45 5.49
CA GLY A 271 -9.92 20.01 4.89
C GLY A 271 -10.59 19.05 3.91
N TYR A 272 -10.58 17.76 4.25
CA TYR A 272 -11.19 16.67 3.46
C TYR A 272 -12.58 16.27 3.94
N GLN A 273 -13.11 16.96 4.96
CA GLN A 273 -14.49 16.79 5.44
C GLN A 273 -15.49 17.12 4.33
N ASN A 274 -16.55 16.32 4.22
CA ASN A 274 -17.63 16.46 3.24
C ASN A 274 -17.14 16.37 1.78
N LYS A 275 -15.98 15.73 1.55
CA LYS A 275 -15.41 15.49 0.23
C LYS A 275 -15.31 14.00 -0.04
N LEU A 276 -15.53 13.62 -1.29
CA LEU A 276 -15.17 12.30 -1.79
C LEU A 276 -13.65 12.18 -1.85
N ARG A 277 -13.10 11.31 -1.01
CA ARG A 277 -11.67 11.06 -0.80
C ARG A 277 -11.22 9.90 -1.68
N ILE A 278 -10.66 10.22 -2.84
CA ILE A 278 -10.11 9.22 -3.77
C ILE A 278 -8.82 8.62 -3.19
N VAL A 279 -8.72 7.30 -3.28
CA VAL A 279 -7.53 6.50 -2.99
C VAL A 279 -7.06 5.86 -4.30
N LEU A 280 -5.80 6.05 -4.66
CA LEU A 280 -5.19 5.38 -5.81
C LEU A 280 -4.15 4.37 -5.35
N SER A 281 -4.22 3.15 -5.87
CA SER A 281 -3.31 2.06 -5.49
C SER A 281 -2.54 1.56 -6.72
N GLY A 282 -1.22 1.71 -6.73
CA GLY A 282 -0.35 1.21 -7.79
C GLY A 282 0.26 -0.14 -7.44
N ASP A 283 0.31 -1.07 -8.40
CA ASP A 283 0.95 -2.38 -8.23
C ASP A 283 1.64 -2.84 -9.52
N ASP A 284 2.75 -3.57 -9.35
CA ASP A 284 3.49 -4.23 -10.43
C ASP A 284 3.34 -5.75 -10.27
N PHE A 285 2.52 -6.39 -11.09
CA PHE A 285 2.33 -7.85 -11.03
C PHE A 285 2.89 -8.56 -12.27
N GLY A 286 3.42 -9.77 -12.05
CA GLY A 286 3.95 -10.62 -13.12
C GLY A 286 2.85 -11.47 -13.74
N VAL A 287 2.80 -11.51 -15.07
CA VAL A 287 2.05 -12.51 -15.82
C VAL A 287 3.05 -13.55 -16.32
N SER A 288 3.10 -14.69 -15.64
CA SER A 288 3.93 -15.82 -16.05
C SER A 288 3.26 -16.60 -17.18
N ASN A 289 4.00 -16.87 -18.26
CA ASN A 289 3.60 -17.91 -19.18
C ASN A 289 3.82 -19.28 -18.50
N PRO A 290 2.78 -20.11 -18.28
CA PRO A 290 2.94 -21.42 -17.66
C PRO A 290 3.86 -22.38 -18.44
N ILE A 291 4.18 -22.07 -19.71
CA ILE A 291 4.99 -22.91 -20.61
C ILE A 291 6.35 -22.26 -20.93
N GLY A 292 6.68 -21.05 -20.43
CA GLY A 292 7.95 -20.39 -20.78
C GLY A 292 8.43 -19.31 -19.81
N GLY A 293 9.75 -19.20 -19.65
CA GLY A 293 10.44 -18.38 -18.64
C GLY A 293 10.45 -16.86 -18.84
N ALA A 294 9.61 -16.29 -19.70
CA ALA A 294 9.49 -14.85 -19.87
C ALA A 294 8.40 -14.28 -18.95
N GLU A 295 8.80 -13.72 -17.81
CA GLU A 295 7.91 -12.95 -16.93
C GLU A 295 7.69 -11.56 -17.53
N ARG A 296 6.48 -11.28 -18.03
CA ARG A 296 6.06 -9.91 -18.35
C ARG A 296 5.47 -9.28 -17.11
N LYS A 297 5.90 -8.06 -16.78
CA LYS A 297 5.33 -7.30 -15.67
C LYS A 297 4.33 -6.28 -16.19
N LEU A 298 3.18 -6.21 -15.56
CA LEU A 298 2.16 -5.20 -15.80
C LEU A 298 2.15 -4.24 -14.61
N PHE A 299 2.10 -2.95 -14.91
CA PHE A 299 1.78 -1.91 -13.95
C PHE A 299 0.27 -1.67 -14.01
N ALA A 300 -0.39 -1.78 -12.86
CA ALA A 300 -1.81 -1.46 -12.71
C ALA A 300 -2.00 -0.33 -11.70
N LEU A 301 -3.00 0.50 -11.98
CA LEU A 301 -3.50 1.50 -11.05
C LEU A 301 -4.96 1.18 -10.75
N TYR A 302 -5.28 1.02 -9.47
CA TYR A 302 -6.62 0.79 -8.97
C TYR A 302 -7.12 2.03 -8.24
N MET A 303 -8.43 2.13 -8.05
CA MET A 303 -9.06 3.20 -7.28
C MET A 303 -9.97 2.65 -6.17
N ASP A 304 -10.04 3.37 -5.07
CA ASP A 304 -11.04 3.18 -4.01
C ASP A 304 -11.37 4.55 -3.38
N THR A 305 -12.13 4.56 -2.29
CA THR A 305 -12.46 5.75 -1.51
C THR A 305 -12.27 5.56 0.00
N ASP A 306 -11.95 6.65 0.68
CA ASP A 306 -11.73 6.69 2.14
C ASP A 306 -12.96 7.21 2.91
N ASN A 307 -14.16 7.06 2.34
CA ASN A 307 -15.41 7.58 2.93
C ASN A 307 -16.30 6.49 3.52
N ALA A 308 -15.95 5.21 3.35
CA ALA A 308 -16.73 4.11 3.90
C ALA A 308 -16.52 4.01 5.43
N LYS A 309 -17.62 3.91 6.19
CA LYS A 309 -17.57 3.66 7.65
C LYS A 309 -16.92 2.32 8.01
N ILE A 310 -16.99 1.35 7.10
CA ILE A 310 -16.38 0.03 7.25
C ILE A 310 -15.64 -0.29 5.95
N TYR A 311 -14.33 -0.51 6.05
CA TYR A 311 -13.51 -0.94 4.92
C TYR A 311 -13.75 -2.43 4.65
N ASN A 312 -14.66 -2.71 3.72
CA ASN A 312 -15.01 -4.08 3.30
C ASN A 312 -14.74 -4.31 1.81
N THR A 313 -14.05 -3.39 1.12
CA THR A 313 -13.73 -3.54 -0.30
C THR A 313 -12.89 -4.79 -0.52
N LYS A 314 -13.45 -5.77 -1.22
CA LYS A 314 -12.72 -6.99 -1.57
C LYS A 314 -11.80 -6.71 -2.75
N ALA A 315 -10.70 -7.47 -2.87
CA ALA A 315 -9.76 -7.31 -3.98
C ALA A 315 -10.42 -7.44 -5.36
N ASN A 316 -11.46 -8.26 -5.50
CA ASN A 316 -12.22 -8.43 -6.75
C ASN A 316 -13.24 -7.31 -7.03
N GLN A 317 -13.35 -6.32 -6.14
CA GLN A 317 -14.24 -5.17 -6.29
C GLN A 317 -13.48 -3.87 -6.59
N LEU A 318 -12.14 -3.88 -6.55
CA LEU A 318 -11.32 -2.71 -6.83
C LEU A 318 -11.33 -2.36 -8.33
N PRO A 319 -11.90 -1.21 -8.74
CA PRO A 319 -11.91 -0.82 -10.13
C PRO A 319 -10.49 -0.53 -10.64
N LEU A 320 -10.19 -1.06 -11.82
CA LEU A 320 -8.95 -0.78 -12.55
C LEU A 320 -9.07 0.57 -13.27
N VAL A 321 -8.13 1.48 -13.03
CA VAL A 321 -8.04 2.80 -13.68
C VAL A 321 -7.07 2.77 -14.85
N LEU A 322 -5.94 2.11 -14.70
CA LEU A 322 -4.87 2.11 -15.69
C LEU A 322 -4.17 0.76 -15.74
N LEU A 323 -3.82 0.30 -16.94
CA LEU A 323 -3.02 -0.91 -17.15
C LEU A 323 -2.00 -0.68 -18.27
N CYS A 324 -0.72 -0.90 -17.97
CA CYS A 324 0.37 -0.77 -18.92
C CYS A 324 1.42 -1.86 -18.69
N GLU A 325 2.02 -2.36 -19.76
CA GLU A 325 3.19 -3.21 -19.60
C GLU A 325 4.37 -2.41 -19.05
N ARG A 326 4.98 -2.90 -17.97
CA ARG A 326 6.00 -2.17 -17.22
C ARG A 326 7.20 -1.79 -18.07
N SER A 327 7.59 -2.66 -19.01
CA SER A 327 8.70 -2.43 -19.96
C SER A 327 8.41 -1.30 -20.95
N HIS A 328 7.14 -0.93 -21.16
CA HIS A 328 6.76 0.16 -22.05
C HIS A 328 6.87 1.54 -21.39
N ILE A 329 6.92 1.60 -20.06
CA ILE A 329 6.88 2.85 -19.29
C ILE A 329 8.27 3.48 -19.26
N THR A 330 8.47 4.52 -20.07
CA THR A 330 9.69 5.35 -20.06
C THR A 330 9.55 6.56 -19.14
N ASP A 331 8.38 7.18 -19.11
CA ASP A 331 8.02 8.25 -18.18
C ASP A 331 6.66 7.99 -17.53
N LEU A 332 6.65 7.94 -16.20
CA LEU A 332 5.45 7.71 -15.43
C LEU A 332 4.52 8.94 -15.43
N ASN A 333 5.06 10.16 -15.58
CA ASN A 333 4.22 11.37 -15.71
C ASN A 333 3.39 11.35 -16.99
N GLU A 334 3.96 10.82 -18.07
CA GLU A 334 3.27 10.66 -19.33
C GLU A 334 2.11 9.66 -19.19
N LEU A 335 2.38 8.50 -18.60
CA LEU A 335 1.38 7.46 -18.34
C LEU A 335 0.24 7.98 -17.44
N PHE A 336 0.56 8.79 -16.42
CA PHE A 336 -0.41 9.39 -15.51
C PHE A 336 -1.09 10.64 -16.05
N SER A 337 -0.75 11.12 -17.26
CA SER A 337 -1.35 12.33 -17.83
C SER A 337 -2.89 12.29 -17.93
N PRO A 338 -3.56 11.19 -18.36
CA PRO A 338 -5.02 11.12 -18.32
C PRO A 338 -5.57 11.11 -16.89
N VAL A 339 -4.94 10.34 -15.97
CA VAL A 339 -5.31 10.27 -14.54
C VAL A 339 -5.29 11.67 -13.91
N LYS A 340 -4.18 12.40 -14.10
CA LYS A 340 -4.00 13.76 -13.59
C LYS A 340 -5.03 14.74 -14.18
N ARG A 341 -5.34 14.61 -15.47
CA ARG A 341 -6.35 15.46 -16.12
C ARG A 341 -7.73 15.25 -15.51
N ASP A 342 -8.13 14.00 -15.32
CA ASP A 342 -9.42 13.67 -14.72
C ASP A 342 -9.49 14.08 -13.26
N LEU A 343 -8.46 13.78 -12.46
CA LEU A 343 -8.39 14.25 -11.06
C LEU A 343 -8.49 15.76 -10.97
N LYS A 344 -7.76 16.51 -11.80
CA LYS A 344 -7.82 17.97 -11.80
C LYS A 344 -9.23 18.46 -12.09
N ARG A 345 -9.85 17.94 -13.16
CA ARG A 345 -11.21 18.31 -13.55
C ARG A 345 -12.23 18.01 -12.43
N LEU A 346 -12.11 16.86 -11.79
CA LEU A 346 -12.99 16.43 -10.70
C LEU A 346 -12.77 17.25 -9.42
N MET A 347 -11.52 17.57 -9.08
CA MET A 347 -11.21 18.40 -7.92
C MET A 347 -11.66 19.85 -8.10
N ASP A 348 -11.57 20.39 -9.32
CA ASP A 348 -12.02 21.76 -9.62
C ASP A 348 -13.57 21.83 -9.68
N ASN A 349 -14.22 20.83 -10.29
CA ASN A 349 -15.65 20.90 -10.64
C ASN A 349 -16.58 20.05 -9.76
N GLY A 350 -16.07 19.10 -8.98
CA GLY A 350 -16.90 18.13 -8.25
C GLY A 350 -17.78 17.25 -9.14
N ILE A 351 -18.73 16.56 -8.53
CA ILE A 351 -19.80 15.80 -9.21
C ILE A 351 -21.15 16.22 -8.61
N THR A 352 -22.14 16.49 -9.45
CA THR A 352 -23.52 16.74 -9.00
C THR A 352 -24.17 15.44 -8.53
N VAL A 353 -24.72 15.43 -7.32
CA VAL A 353 -25.42 14.28 -6.72
C VAL A 353 -26.75 14.71 -6.07
N GLN A 354 -27.67 13.77 -5.89
CA GLN A 354 -28.90 13.99 -5.12
C GLN A 354 -28.68 13.58 -3.67
N TYR A 355 -29.01 14.45 -2.72
CA TYR A 355 -28.97 14.15 -1.29
C TYR A 355 -30.17 14.79 -0.59
N ASN A 356 -30.98 13.97 0.09
CA ASN A 356 -32.25 14.38 0.71
C ASN A 356 -33.19 15.14 -0.25
N GLY A 357 -33.25 14.71 -1.51
CA GLY A 357 -34.09 15.31 -2.55
C GLY A 357 -33.59 16.66 -3.09
N ILE A 358 -32.38 17.09 -2.68
CA ILE A 358 -31.75 18.34 -3.12
C ILE A 358 -30.50 18.01 -3.92
N GLU A 359 -30.36 18.69 -5.06
CA GLU A 359 -29.15 18.63 -5.86
C GLU A 359 -27.99 19.33 -5.11
N ARG A 360 -26.90 18.59 -4.88
CA ARG A 360 -25.69 19.10 -4.20
C ARG A 360 -24.45 18.78 -5.01
N LYS A 361 -23.46 19.66 -4.91
CA LYS A 361 -22.11 19.45 -5.46
C LYS A 361 -21.31 18.61 -4.47
N LEU A 362 -20.95 17.39 -4.87
CA LEU A 362 -19.99 16.55 -4.17
C LEU A 362 -18.57 16.98 -4.56
N GLU A 363 -17.87 17.63 -3.63
CA GLU A 363 -16.47 17.99 -3.81
C GLU A 363 -15.56 16.77 -3.74
N ILE A 364 -14.43 16.81 -4.46
CA ILE A 364 -13.54 15.66 -4.62
C ILE A 364 -12.10 16.06 -4.23
N CYS A 365 -11.40 15.16 -3.56
CA CYS A 365 -9.96 15.29 -3.30
C CYS A 365 -9.23 13.95 -3.46
N LEU A 366 -7.96 14.01 -3.82
CA LEU A 366 -7.05 12.87 -3.71
C LEU A 366 -6.54 12.78 -2.27
N ALA A 367 -6.99 11.76 -1.53
CA ALA A 367 -6.61 11.56 -0.14
C ALA A 367 -5.33 10.73 0.00
N TYR A 368 -5.25 9.60 -0.75
CA TYR A 368 -4.14 8.67 -0.64
C TYR A 368 -3.65 8.12 -1.99
N VAL A 369 -2.37 7.80 -2.02
CA VAL A 369 -1.62 7.11 -3.06
C VAL A 369 -0.86 5.98 -2.37
N LEU A 370 -1.31 4.76 -2.63
CA LEU A 370 -0.81 3.52 -2.06
C LEU A 370 -0.02 2.76 -3.13
N ALA A 371 1.04 2.08 -2.72
CA ALA A 371 1.80 1.10 -3.47
C ALA A 371 2.85 0.52 -2.52
N ASP A 372 3.64 -0.46 -2.99
CA ASP A 372 4.89 -0.76 -2.33
C ASP A 372 5.76 0.51 -2.20
N ASN A 373 6.67 0.53 -1.23
CA ASN A 373 7.42 1.76 -0.94
C ASN A 373 8.21 2.29 -2.15
N LEU A 374 8.67 1.40 -3.03
CA LEU A 374 9.40 1.77 -4.24
C LEU A 374 8.46 2.36 -5.31
N GLY A 375 7.25 1.82 -5.46
CA GLY A 375 6.21 2.30 -6.36
C GLY A 375 5.69 3.67 -5.92
N VAL A 376 5.42 3.87 -4.63
CA VAL A 376 5.06 5.19 -4.08
C VAL A 376 6.17 6.20 -4.37
N CYS A 377 7.42 5.88 -4.03
CA CYS A 377 8.55 6.77 -4.33
C CYS A 377 8.61 7.12 -5.82
N GLU A 378 8.39 6.16 -6.70
CA GLU A 378 8.41 6.38 -8.14
C GLU A 378 7.32 7.33 -8.63
N MET A 379 6.08 7.16 -8.16
CA MET A 379 4.92 8.02 -8.46
C MET A 379 5.09 9.44 -7.91
N LEU A 380 5.74 9.57 -6.75
CA LEU A 380 6.03 10.87 -6.15
C LEU A 380 7.30 11.53 -6.73
N GLY A 381 8.00 10.87 -7.64
CA GLY A 381 9.23 11.38 -8.25
C GLY A 381 10.44 11.36 -7.31
N MET A 382 10.37 10.56 -6.25
CA MET A 382 11.42 10.35 -5.25
C MET A 382 12.35 9.20 -5.65
N LYS A 383 13.50 9.14 -5.00
CA LYS A 383 14.51 8.10 -5.22
C LYS A 383 14.01 6.73 -4.76
N ARG A 384 14.15 5.71 -5.62
CA ARG A 384 13.77 4.31 -5.36
C ARG A 384 14.89 3.50 -4.67
N ASN A 385 15.48 4.03 -3.60
CA ASN A 385 16.38 3.21 -2.75
C ASN A 385 16.46 3.71 -1.32
N PHE A 386 16.64 2.76 -0.39
CA PHE A 386 16.78 3.01 1.06
C PHE A 386 18.24 2.99 1.53
N SER A 387 19.18 2.64 0.65
CA SER A 387 20.57 2.41 1.04
C SER A 387 21.41 3.69 1.13
N LYS A 388 20.98 4.81 0.55
CA LYS A 388 21.73 6.09 0.54
C LYS A 388 20.79 7.30 0.38
N GLY A 389 20.96 8.32 1.23
CA GLY A 389 20.24 9.60 1.12
C GLY A 389 18.96 9.61 1.95
N PHE A 390 17.88 10.18 1.44
CA PHE A 390 16.60 10.25 2.12
C PHE A 390 15.96 8.86 2.25
N ILE A 391 15.68 8.40 3.47
CA ILE A 391 15.12 7.08 3.76
C ILE A 391 13.63 7.19 4.01
N CYS A 392 13.25 8.05 4.96
CA CYS A 392 11.89 8.04 5.48
C CYS A 392 11.08 9.21 4.93
N ARG A 393 10.04 8.89 4.15
CA ARG A 393 9.05 9.85 3.66
C ARG A 393 8.28 10.55 4.78
N TYR A 394 8.31 10.02 6.01
CA TYR A 394 7.62 10.56 7.18
C TYR A 394 8.48 11.50 8.01
N CYS A 395 9.57 11.04 8.61
CA CYS A 395 10.36 11.87 9.51
C CYS A 395 11.46 12.67 8.81
N GLY A 396 11.70 12.41 7.53
CA GLY A 396 12.75 13.06 6.75
C GLY A 396 14.15 12.57 7.06
N LEU A 397 14.25 11.47 7.81
CA LEU A 397 15.52 10.86 8.19
C LEU A 397 16.30 10.45 6.95
N THR A 398 17.58 10.83 6.95
CA THR A 398 18.55 10.39 5.96
C THR A 398 19.35 9.20 6.48
N TYR A 399 19.95 8.45 5.56
CA TYR A 399 20.81 7.32 5.85
C TYR A 399 22.02 7.70 6.69
N ASN A 400 22.61 8.87 6.46
CA ASN A 400 23.75 9.33 7.25
C ASN A 400 23.34 9.61 8.70
N GLU A 401 22.22 10.30 8.91
CA GLU A 401 21.68 10.55 10.26
C GLU A 401 21.32 9.24 10.96
N MET A 402 20.81 8.25 10.22
CA MET A 402 20.58 6.91 10.73
C MET A 402 21.87 6.21 11.16
N GLN A 403 23.01 6.46 10.51
CA GLN A 403 24.28 5.84 10.87
C GLN A 403 25.00 6.53 12.04
N THR A 404 24.75 7.82 12.25
CA THR A 404 25.48 8.61 13.26
C THR A 404 24.88 8.53 14.66
N GLU A 405 23.75 7.85 14.85
CA GLU A 405 23.03 7.67 16.14
C GLU A 405 22.62 8.97 16.88
N ILE A 406 22.95 10.15 16.34
CA ILE A 406 22.46 11.44 16.81
C ILE A 406 21.05 11.64 16.28
N TYR A 407 20.07 11.25 17.09
CA TYR A 407 18.66 11.52 16.83
C TYR A 407 18.17 12.56 17.82
N GLU A 408 17.61 13.67 17.31
CA GLU A 408 16.63 14.40 18.09
C GLU A 408 15.44 13.46 18.28
N THR A 409 15.25 12.96 19.50
CA THR A 409 14.07 12.20 19.91
C THR A 409 12.83 13.01 19.60
N ARG A 410 11.84 12.39 18.95
CA ARG A 410 10.57 13.03 18.65
C ARG A 410 9.43 12.15 19.08
N SER A 411 8.39 12.76 19.62
CA SER A 411 7.07 12.18 19.52
C SER A 411 6.68 12.09 18.04
N LEU A 412 6.32 10.88 17.59
CA LEU A 412 5.42 10.77 16.44
C LEU A 412 4.12 11.43 16.88
N ASN A 413 3.81 12.61 16.35
CA ASN A 413 2.44 13.12 16.36
C ASN A 413 1.59 12.30 15.36
N LEU A 414 1.53 10.98 15.53
CA LEU A 414 0.39 10.20 15.12
C LEU A 414 -0.65 10.52 16.20
N HIS A 415 -1.60 11.35 15.82
CA HIS A 415 -2.38 12.08 16.81
C HIS A 415 -3.20 11.18 17.74
N LYS A 416 -3.31 11.67 18.98
CA LYS A 416 -4.10 11.14 20.09
C LYS A 416 -5.56 11.00 19.66
N SER A 417 -6.03 9.76 19.55
CA SER A 417 -7.46 9.46 19.68
C SER A 417 -7.93 9.90 21.07
N ILE A 418 -9.00 10.68 21.11
CA ILE A 418 -9.96 10.69 22.22
C ILE A 418 -11.15 9.87 21.73
#